data_AF-T0ZCC4-F1
#
_entry.id   AF-T0ZCC4-F1
#
_cell.length_a   1.000
_cell.length_b   1.000
_cell.length_c   1.000
_cell.angle_alpha   90.00
_cell.angle_beta   90.00
_cell.angle_gamma   90.00
#
_symmetry.space_group_name_H-M   'P 1'
#
loop_
_entity.id
_entity.type
_entity.pdbx_description
1 polymer ?
#
loop_
_entity_poly.entity_id
_entity_poly.type
_entity_poly.pdbx_seq_one_letter_code
_entity_poly.pdbx_strand_id
1 'polypeptide(L)' 'MTVTHPEVTRYFMTILEATNLILQAGALGREGDVFVLDMGPAIRIQDLAEAMIRVSGFTSPGMTSG' A
#
# COMPACT_ATOMS: atom_id res chain seq x y z
N MET A 1 -10.03 14.56 8.46
CA MET A 1 -9.60 13.33 7.76
C MET A 1 -10.84 12.47 7.54
N THR A 2 -11.03 11.92 6.34
CA THR A 2 -12.18 11.04 6.04
C THR A 2 -11.67 9.73 5.46
N VAL A 3 -11.90 8.62 6.17
CA VAL A 3 -11.67 7.26 5.68
C VAL A 3 -13.03 6.66 5.37
N THR A 4 -13.21 6.10 4.17
CA THR A 4 -14.53 5.64 3.71
C THR A 4 -15.04 4.46 4.52
N HIS A 5 -14.16 3.50 4.84
CA HIS A 5 -14.48 2.34 5.67
C HIS A 5 -13.23 1.93 6.47
N PRO A 6 -13.34 1.69 7.79
CA PRO A 6 -12.19 1.45 8.66
C PRO A 6 -11.47 0.12 8.40
N GLU A 7 -12.16 -0.85 7.82
CA GLU A 7 -11.61 -2.19 7.52
C GLU A 7 -11.03 -2.30 6.11
N VAL A 8 -10.97 -1.21 5.33
CA VAL A 8 -10.40 -1.25 3.97
C VAL A 8 -8.88 -1.43 4.05
N THR A 9 -8.41 -2.46 3.37
CA THR A 9 -6.99 -2.74 3.15
C THR A 9 -6.60 -2.52 1.70
N ARG A 10 -5.38 -2.04 1.46
CA ARG A 10 -4.80 -1.91 0.11
C ARG A 10 -3.35 -2.37 0.12
N TYR A 11 -2.92 -2.95 -1.00
CA TYR A 11 -1.50 -3.17 -1.24
C TYR A 11 -0.85 -1.87 -1.66
N PHE A 12 0.38 -1.68 -1.20
CA PHE A 12 1.23 -0.57 -1.58
C PHE A 12 2.56 -1.14 -2.04
N MET A 13 3.11 -0.55 -3.07
CA MET A 13 4.47 -0.81 -3.51
C MET A 13 5.08 0.49 -3.99
N THR A 14 6.41 0.58 -3.94
CA THR A 14 7.10 1.73 -4.51
C THR A 14 7.07 1.66 -6.04
N ILE A 15 7.15 2.82 -6.68
CA ILE A 15 7.20 2.91 -8.15
C ILE A 15 8.38 2.11 -8.70
N LEU A 16 9.54 2.15 -8.03
CA LEU A 16 10.73 1.43 -8.45
C LEU A 16 10.52 -0.10 -8.41
N GLU A 17 9.91 -0.62 -7.35
CA GLU A 17 9.58 -2.05 -7.23
C GLU A 17 8.62 -2.48 -8.34
N ALA A 18 7.56 -1.70 -8.59
CA ALA A 18 6.60 -1.98 -9.66
C ALA A 18 7.29 -2.01 -11.03
N THR A 19 8.12 -1.01 -11.31
CA THR A 19 8.81 -0.87 -12.60
C THR A 19 9.80 -2.03 -12.81
N ASN A 20 10.55 -2.40 -11.78
CA ASN A 20 11.47 -3.54 -11.84
C ASN A 20 10.74 -4.84 -12.15
N LEU A 21 9.59 -5.07 -11.52
CA LEU A 21 8.83 -6.29 -11.76
C LEU A 21 8.20 -6.32 -13.17
N ILE A 22 7.73 -5.17 -13.68
CA ILE A 22 7.26 -5.04 -15.07
C ILE A 22 8.39 -5.36 -16.06
N LEU A 23 9.59 -4.82 -15.83
CA LEU A 23 10.75 -5.08 -16.68
C LEU A 23 11.16 -6.57 -16.65
N GLN A 24 11.16 -7.19 -15.48
CA GLN A 24 11.45 -8.62 -15.34
C GLN A 24 10.41 -9.49 -16.03
N ALA A 25 9.11 -9.20 -15.84
CA ALA A 25 8.03 -9.92 -16.51
C ALA A 25 8.14 -9.77 -18.04
N GLY A 26 8.49 -8.59 -18.54
CA GLY A 26 8.71 -8.36 -19.98
C GLY A 26 9.94 -9.08 -20.54
N ALA A 27 11.00 -9.26 -19.74
CA ALA A 27 12.22 -9.97 -20.15
C ALA A 27 12.09 -11.50 -20.09
N LEU A 28 11.27 -12.01 -19.17
CA LEU A 28 11.11 -13.46 -18.90
C LEU A 28 9.86 -14.05 -19.55
N GLY A 29 8.83 -13.23 -19.77
CA GLY A 29 7.52 -13.65 -20.23
C GLY A 29 7.51 -14.15 -21.67
N ARG A 30 6.75 -15.21 -21.89
CA ARG A 30 6.40 -15.72 -23.21
C ARG A 30 4.92 -15.47 -23.48
N GLU A 31 4.52 -15.69 -24.73
CA GLU A 31 3.12 -15.51 -25.13
C GLU A 31 2.20 -16.37 -24.25
N GLY A 32 1.23 -15.71 -23.59
CA GLY A 32 0.24 -16.36 -22.72
C GLY A 32 0.59 -16.42 -21.23
N ASP A 33 1.77 -15.97 -20.81
CA ASP A 33 2.15 -15.97 -19.40
C ASP A 33 1.44 -14.87 -18.59
N VAL A 34 0.93 -15.23 -17.41
CA VAL A 34 0.35 -14.30 -16.44
C VAL A 34 1.23 -14.26 -15.20
N PHE A 35 1.74 -13.07 -14.89
CA PHE A 35 2.56 -12.84 -13.71
C PHE A 35 1.72 -12.25 -12.58
N VAL A 36 1.78 -12.87 -11.41
CA VAL A 36 1.20 -12.33 -10.17
C VAL A 36 2.32 -11.70 -9.36
N LEU A 37 2.14 -10.44 -9.01
CA LEU A 37 3.12 -9.64 -8.29
C LEU A 37 2.88 -9.79 -6.80
N ASP A 38 3.91 -10.20 -6.07
CA ASP A 38 3.90 -10.12 -4.61
C ASP A 38 4.14 -8.67 -4.19
N MET A 39 3.09 -8.03 -3.66
CA MET A 39 3.14 -6.65 -3.15
C MET A 39 3.28 -6.60 -1.63
N GLY A 40 3.63 -7.73 -1.00
CA GLY A 40 3.73 -7.86 0.44
C GLY A 40 2.38 -7.80 1.15
N PRO A 41 2.35 -7.51 2.46
CA PRO A 41 1.12 -7.50 3.24
C PRO A 41 0.23 -6.31 2.87
N ALA A 42 -1.08 -6.55 2.81
CA ALA A 42 -2.06 -5.48 2.66
C ALA A 42 -2.06 -4.58 3.90
N ILE A 43 -2.14 -3.28 3.69
CA ILE A 43 -2.10 -2.27 4.76
C ILE A 43 -3.50 -1.69 4.95
N ARG A 44 -3.95 -1.54 6.20
CA ARG A 44 -5.21 -0.85 6.50
C ARG A 44 -5.07 0.65 6.21
N ILE A 45 -6.05 1.22 5.51
CA ILE A 45 -6.04 2.65 5.16
C ILE A 45 -6.16 3.53 6.42
N GLN A 46 -6.86 3.05 7.46
CA GLN A 46 -6.93 3.72 8.76
C GLN A 46 -5.54 3.91 9.37
N ASP A 47 -4.77 2.83 9.48
CA ASP A 47 -3.42 2.83 10.06
C ASP A 47 -2.46 3.75 9.28
N LEU A 48 -2.57 3.73 7.94
CA LEU A 48 -1.80 4.62 7.06
C LEU A 48 -2.13 6.09 7.33
N ALA A 49 -3.41 6.43 7.40
CA ALA A 49 -3.85 7.80 7.60
C ALA A 49 -3.41 8.35 8.98
N GLU A 50 -3.47 7.51 10.02
CA GLU A 50 -2.92 7.84 11.34
C GLU A 50 -1.40 8.02 11.32
N ALA A 51 -0.67 7.17 10.61
CA ALA A 51 0.78 7.31 10.45
C ALA A 51 1.17 8.62 9.75
N MET A 52 0.44 9.00 8.70
CA MET A 52 0.67 10.27 7.98
C MET A 52 0.40 11.49 8.88
N ILE A 53 -0.63 11.44 9.72
CA ILE A 53 -0.92 12.50 10.70
C ILE A 53 0.25 12.64 11.69
N ARG A 54 0.77 11.53 12.22
CA ARG A 54 1.92 11.56 13.15
C ARG A 54 3.18 12.13 12.48
N VAL A 55 3.50 11.69 11.27
CA VAL A 55 4.67 12.15 10.52
C VAL A 55 4.59 13.65 10.19
N SER A 56 3.38 14.18 10.01
CA SER A 56 3.16 15.61 9.79
C SER A 56 3.17 16.46 11.07
N GLY A 57 3.42 15.86 12.24
CA GLY A 57 3.53 16.57 13.52
C GLY A 57 2.18 16.88 14.19
N PHE A 58 1.10 16.25 13.75
CA PHE A 58 -0.24 16.41 14.32
C PHE A 58 -0.65 15.15 15.09
N THR A 59 -1.61 15.29 16.01
CA THR A 59 -2.22 14.16 16.75
C THR A 59 -3.53 13.78 16.08
N SER A 60 -3.75 12.48 15.82
CA SER A 60 -5.03 12.02 15.29
C SER A 60 -6.10 12.02 16.40
N PRO A 61 -7.33 12.51 16.13
CA PRO A 61 -8.40 12.55 17.14
C PRO A 61 -8.83 11.19 17.71
N GLY A 62 -8.45 10.08 17.05
CA GLY A 62 -8.79 8.72 17.47
C GLY A 62 -7.92 8.14 18.58
N MET A 63 -6.88 8.85 19.03
CA MET A 63 -5.93 8.37 20.05
C MET A 63 -6.33 8.68 21.51
N THR A 64 -7.47 9.33 21.77
CA THR A 64 -7.91 9.69 23.15
C THR A 64 -8.62 8.58 23.92
N SER A 65 -8.47 7.32 23.53
CA SER A 65 -9.00 6.18 24.29
C SER A 65 -7.95 5.08 24.37
N GLY A 66 -7.12 5.16 25.41
CA GLY A 66 -6.13 4.18 25.84
C GLY A 66 -5.58 4.61 27.19
#